data_AF-A0A928L4H7-F1
#
_entry.id   AF-A0A928L4H7-F1
#
_cell.length_a   1.000
_cell.length_b   1.000
_cell.length_c   1.000
_cell.angle_alpha   90.00
_cell.angle_beta   90.00
_cell.angle_gamma   90.00
#
_symmetry.space_group_name_H-M   'P 1'
#
loop_
_entity.id
_entity.type
_entity.pdbx_description
1 polymer ?
#
loop_
_entity_poly.entity_id
_entity_poly.type
_entity_poly.pdbx_seq_one_letter_code
_entity_poly.pdbx_strand_id
1 'polypeptide(L)'
;MMQRTIRLTAMVVLITLLLLFGGFVLLLQNKQMKDNIPSINTCARFHYQNFTNGFIDLGKYTDIPPEGDYIITGECHNFTIYTAYAGDLFEQDTDLFDHATKKPNGYWAIRIHDGVITEAWSANYPLEESQLRPYSEEEQYQQMRLFEKFSESRAIGYYTISAE
;
A
#
# COMPACT_ATOMS: atom_id res chain seq x y z
N MET A 1 -2.17 -59.21 5.68
CA MET A 1 -2.06 -58.36 6.89
C MET A 1 -0.96 -57.30 6.75
N MET A 2 0.29 -57.70 6.50
CA MET A 2 1.46 -56.80 6.34
C MET A 2 1.28 -55.67 5.31
N GLN A 3 0.72 -55.97 4.13
CA GLN A 3 0.52 -54.99 3.06
C GLN A 3 -0.53 -53.91 3.40
N ARG A 4 -1.49 -54.21 4.28
CA ARG A 4 -2.52 -53.27 4.74
C ARG A 4 -1.94 -52.31 5.78
N THR A 5 -1.09 -52.81 6.68
CA THR A 5 -0.37 -52.01 7.67
C THR A 5 0.56 -51.01 7.00
N ILE A 6 1.35 -51.45 5.99
CA ILE A 6 2.26 -50.55 5.24
C ILE A 6 1.50 -49.40 4.57
N ARG A 7 0.35 -49.68 3.93
CA ARG A 7 -0.49 -48.65 3.29
C ARG A 7 -1.06 -47.64 4.30
N LEU A 8 -1.52 -48.12 5.46
CA LEU A 8 -2.03 -47.26 6.53
C LEU A 8 -0.92 -46.37 7.10
N THR A 9 0.26 -46.93 7.38
CA THR A 9 1.41 -46.16 7.87
C THR A 9 1.84 -45.10 6.85
N ALA A 10 1.93 -45.44 5.56
CA ALA A 10 2.28 -44.49 4.51
C ALA A 10 1.27 -43.34 4.39
N MET A 11 -0.03 -43.64 4.50
CA MET A 11 -1.09 -42.64 4.46
C MET A 11 -1.04 -41.71 5.67
N VAL A 12 -0.82 -42.24 6.88
CA VAL A 12 -0.67 -41.42 8.09
C VAL A 12 0.54 -40.50 7.96
N VAL A 13 1.69 -41.03 7.52
CA VAL A 13 2.90 -40.22 7.29
C VAL A 13 2.63 -39.12 6.28
N LEU A 14 1.96 -39.41 5.16
CA LEU A 14 1.62 -38.41 4.15
C LEU A 14 0.71 -37.32 4.73
N ILE A 15 -0.34 -37.69 5.46
CA ILE A 15 -1.26 -36.72 6.11
C ILE A 15 -0.49 -35.85 7.11
N THR A 16 0.36 -36.44 7.95
CA THR A 16 1.18 -35.68 8.89
C THR A 16 2.12 -34.72 8.18
N LEU A 17 2.78 -35.14 7.10
CA LEU A 17 3.65 -34.26 6.30
C LEU A 17 2.85 -33.11 5.66
N LEU A 18 1.66 -33.37 5.14
CA LEU A 18 0.79 -32.34 4.57
C LEU A 18 0.32 -31.33 5.64
N LEU A 19 -0.02 -31.79 6.84
CA LEU A 19 -0.41 -30.91 7.96
C LEU A 19 0.77 -30.05 8.44
N LEU A 20 1.96 -30.65 8.58
CA LEU A 20 3.18 -29.91 8.96
C LEU A 20 3.56 -28.87 7.90
N PHE A 21 3.47 -29.24 6.61
CA PHE A 21 3.72 -28.32 5.52
C PHE A 21 2.69 -27.19 5.49
N GLY A 22 1.39 -27.50 5.61
CA GLY A 22 0.33 -26.51 5.69
C GLY A 22 0.50 -25.54 6.86
N GLY A 23 0.82 -26.06 8.05
CA GLY A 23 1.13 -25.24 9.22
C GLY A 23 2.35 -24.35 9.03
N PHE A 24 3.42 -24.87 8.43
CA PHE A 24 4.62 -24.09 8.12
C PHE A 24 4.34 -22.98 7.10
N VAL A 25 3.54 -23.27 6.07
CA VAL A 25 3.10 -22.27 5.09
C VAL A 25 2.37 -21.15 5.82
N LEU A 26 1.34 -21.45 6.64
CA LEU A 26 0.59 -20.45 7.43
C LEU A 26 1.50 -19.57 8.32
N LEU A 27 2.54 -20.15 8.93
CA LEU A 27 3.51 -19.37 9.73
C LEU A 27 4.30 -18.37 8.87
N LEU A 28 4.75 -18.79 7.68
CA LEU A 28 5.41 -17.89 6.74
C LEU A 28 4.47 -16.76 6.27
N GLN A 29 3.20 -17.07 5.99
CA GLN A 29 2.19 -16.06 5.65
C GLN A 29 2.09 -15.02 6.76
N ASN A 30 1.89 -15.47 8.00
CA ASN A 30 1.65 -14.60 9.13
C ASN A 30 2.84 -13.67 9.40
N LYS A 31 4.07 -14.19 9.26
CA LYS A 31 5.27 -13.37 9.38
C LYS A 31 5.37 -12.34 8.26
N GLN A 32 5.21 -12.77 7.01
CA GLN A 32 5.27 -11.86 5.86
C GLN A 32 4.20 -10.76 5.93
N MET A 33 3.00 -11.11 6.35
CA MET A 33 1.90 -10.17 6.53
C MET A 33 2.19 -9.14 7.62
N LYS A 34 2.63 -9.61 8.81
CA LYS A 34 2.97 -8.74 9.95
C LYS A 34 4.06 -7.71 9.66
N ASP A 35 5.00 -8.02 8.78
CA ASP A 35 6.09 -7.10 8.46
C ASP A 35 5.70 -6.10 7.37
N ASN A 36 4.85 -6.50 6.40
CA ASN A 36 4.59 -5.71 5.19
C ASN A 36 3.43 -4.71 5.32
N ILE A 37 2.32 -5.08 5.99
CA ILE A 37 1.17 -4.16 6.13
C ILE A 37 1.54 -2.93 6.96
N PRO A 38 2.22 -3.05 8.11
CA PRO A 38 2.69 -1.87 8.83
C PRO A 38 3.66 -1.03 8.00
N SER A 39 4.50 -1.64 7.16
CA SER A 39 5.42 -0.92 6.28
C SER A 39 4.68 -0.08 5.24
N ILE A 40 3.66 -0.63 4.56
CA ILE A 40 2.93 0.12 3.53
C ILE A 40 2.03 1.20 4.12
N ASN A 41 1.43 0.95 5.29
CA ASN A 41 0.69 1.98 6.05
C ASN A 41 1.64 3.08 6.55
N THR A 42 2.87 2.73 6.92
CA THR A 42 3.92 3.71 7.24
C THR A 42 4.26 4.58 6.03
N CYS A 43 4.31 4.02 4.81
CA CYS A 43 4.51 4.81 3.60
C CYS A 43 3.34 5.78 3.35
N ALA A 44 2.09 5.33 3.49
CA ALA A 44 0.91 6.21 3.39
C ALA A 44 0.96 7.35 4.41
N ARG A 45 1.29 7.04 5.67
CA ARG A 45 1.51 8.04 6.73
C ARG A 45 2.65 9.00 6.42
N PHE A 46 3.74 8.50 5.82
CA PHE A 46 4.88 9.33 5.44
C PHE A 46 4.51 10.32 4.34
N HIS A 47 3.73 9.90 3.33
CA HIS A 47 3.20 10.80 2.32
C HIS A 47 2.34 11.89 2.96
N TYR A 48 1.36 11.51 3.80
CA TYR A 48 0.57 12.45 4.59
C TYR A 48 1.45 13.47 5.30
N GLN A 49 2.43 13.01 6.08
CA GLN A 49 3.32 13.88 6.84
C GLN A 49 4.14 14.83 5.97
N ASN A 50 4.61 14.39 4.81
CA ASN A 50 5.40 15.24 3.93
C ASN A 50 4.58 16.40 3.39
N PHE A 51 3.32 16.14 3.01
CA PHE A 51 2.43 17.19 2.51
C PHE A 51 1.90 18.08 3.64
N THR A 52 1.55 17.53 4.81
CA THR A 52 1.04 18.35 5.93
C THR A 52 2.10 19.19 6.62
N ASN A 53 3.33 18.69 6.73
CA ASN A 53 4.42 19.41 7.40
C ASN A 53 5.09 20.43 6.45
N GLY A 54 4.63 20.54 5.20
CA GLY A 54 5.21 21.42 4.18
C GLY A 54 6.62 21.01 3.73
N PHE A 55 7.01 19.74 3.93
CA PHE A 55 8.27 19.21 3.37
C PHE A 55 8.16 19.07 1.85
N ILE A 56 7.01 18.57 1.40
CA ILE A 56 6.56 18.77 0.03
C ILE A 56 5.55 19.89 0.16
N ASP A 57 6.02 21.09 -0.15
CA ASP A 57 5.10 22.18 -0.33
C ASP A 57 4.27 21.80 -1.57
N LEU A 58 2.99 21.47 -1.36
CA LEU A 58 2.03 21.56 -2.46
C LEU A 58 2.02 22.96 -3.04
N GLY A 59 2.72 23.92 -2.39
CA GLY A 59 3.22 25.24 -2.72
C GLY A 59 2.29 26.32 -2.21
N LYS A 60 2.80 27.55 -2.19
CA LYS A 60 2.00 28.73 -2.48
C LYS A 60 1.39 28.67 -3.90
N TYR A 61 0.57 27.67 -4.19
CA TYR A 61 -0.35 27.65 -5.32
C TYR A 61 -1.70 28.00 -4.74
N THR A 62 -2.11 29.22 -5.01
CA THR A 62 -3.34 29.89 -4.55
C THR A 62 -4.65 29.17 -4.86
N ASP A 63 -4.62 27.93 -5.39
CA ASP A 63 -5.71 27.33 -6.15
C ASP A 63 -6.15 25.94 -5.67
N ILE A 64 -5.57 25.34 -4.61
CA ILE A 64 -6.30 24.26 -3.93
C ILE A 64 -7.52 24.93 -3.29
N PRO A 65 -8.74 24.70 -3.79
CA PRO A 65 -9.86 25.47 -3.34
C PRO A 65 -10.08 25.20 -1.85
N PRO A 66 -10.34 26.25 -1.05
CA PRO A 66 -10.49 26.12 0.41
C PRO A 66 -11.72 25.29 0.80
N GLU A 67 -12.62 25.06 -0.15
CA GLU A 67 -13.84 24.27 0.00
C GLU A 67 -13.84 23.19 -1.06
N GLY A 68 -14.22 21.97 -0.69
CA GLY A 68 -14.39 20.86 -1.61
C GLY A 68 -13.72 19.57 -1.15
N ASP A 69 -13.72 18.60 -2.05
CA ASP A 69 -13.15 17.28 -1.83
C ASP A 69 -12.39 16.87 -3.08
N TYR A 70 -11.08 16.76 -2.95
CA TYR A 70 -10.16 16.57 -4.06
C TYR A 70 -9.25 15.40 -3.78
N ILE A 71 -8.95 14.63 -4.82
CA ILE A 71 -7.95 13.58 -4.76
C ILE A 71 -6.82 13.92 -5.70
N ILE A 72 -5.60 13.90 -5.17
CA ILE A 72 -4.40 13.98 -5.98
C ILE A 72 -3.76 12.61 -5.97
N THR A 73 -3.46 12.10 -7.17
CA THR A 73 -2.68 10.88 -7.35
C THR A 73 -1.33 11.22 -7.95
N GLY A 74 -0.36 10.34 -7.77
CA GLY A 74 0.95 10.57 -8.32
C GLY A 74 1.92 9.42 -8.09
N GLU A 75 3.16 9.69 -8.45
CA GLU A 75 4.29 8.81 -8.21
C GLU A 75 5.35 9.47 -7.32
N CYS A 76 6.08 8.63 -6.59
CA CYS A 76 7.26 9.03 -5.85
C CYS A 76 8.48 8.32 -6.44
N HIS A 77 9.58 9.06 -6.53
CA HIS A 77 10.86 8.57 -7.07
C HIS A 77 11.85 8.30 -5.95
N ASN A 78 11.75 9.11 -4.90
CA ASN A 78 12.37 8.92 -3.60
C ASN A 78 11.49 9.59 -2.54
N PHE A 79 11.96 9.61 -1.29
CA PHE A 79 11.20 10.19 -0.17
C PHE A 79 10.90 11.70 -0.29
N THR A 80 11.48 12.41 -1.25
CA THR A 80 11.37 13.87 -1.41
C THR A 80 11.01 14.32 -2.83
N ILE A 81 11.00 13.42 -3.82
CA ILE A 81 10.72 13.73 -5.23
C ILE A 81 9.41 13.06 -5.62
N TYR A 82 8.42 13.90 -5.91
CA TYR A 82 7.05 13.52 -6.19
C TYR A 82 6.61 14.18 -7.48
N THR A 83 5.84 13.42 -8.27
CA THR A 83 5.11 13.94 -9.42
C THR A 83 3.63 13.72 -9.14
N ALA A 84 2.85 14.80 -9.16
CA ALA A 84 1.39 14.75 -9.15
C ALA A 84 0.90 14.60 -10.58
N TYR A 85 -0.03 13.68 -10.81
CA TYR A 85 -0.64 13.52 -12.12
C TYR A 85 -1.66 14.61 -12.41
N ALA A 86 -1.87 14.88 -13.69
CA ALA A 86 -2.98 15.70 -14.16
C ALA A 86 -4.31 15.14 -13.63
N GLY A 87 -5.21 16.03 -13.22
CA GLY A 87 -6.49 15.68 -12.60
C GLY A 87 -7.24 16.92 -12.12
N ASP A 88 -7.99 16.78 -11.02
CA ASP A 88 -8.89 17.83 -10.51
C ASP A 88 -8.18 19.16 -10.21
N LEU A 89 -6.92 19.10 -9.78
CA LEU A 89 -6.15 20.26 -9.31
C LEU A 89 -4.97 20.61 -10.22
N PHE A 90 -4.58 19.74 -11.16
CA PHE A 90 -3.44 19.94 -12.03
C PHE A 90 -3.84 19.73 -13.49
N GLU A 91 -3.62 20.72 -14.36
CA GLU A 91 -3.90 20.57 -15.81
C GLU A 91 -2.93 19.61 -16.51
N GLN A 92 -1.75 19.42 -15.94
CA GLN A 92 -0.69 18.55 -16.46
C GLN A 92 0.10 17.93 -15.30
N ASP A 93 0.79 16.84 -15.57
CA ASP A 93 1.69 16.21 -14.61
C ASP A 93 2.72 17.24 -14.11
N THR A 94 2.88 17.32 -12.79
CA THR A 94 3.63 18.38 -12.11
C THR A 94 4.61 17.80 -11.09
N ASP A 95 5.89 18.12 -11.22
CA ASP A 95 6.92 17.79 -10.25
C ASP A 95 6.83 18.75 -9.04
N LEU A 96 6.71 18.21 -7.83
CA LEU A 96 6.43 19.00 -6.61
C LEU A 96 7.69 19.42 -5.83
N PHE A 97 8.88 19.01 -6.25
CA PHE A 97 10.13 19.39 -5.57
C PHE A 97 11.34 19.45 -6.49
N ASP A 98 11.65 18.36 -7.17
CA ASP A 98 12.77 18.24 -8.12
C ASP A 98 12.33 17.33 -9.26
N HIS A 99 13.09 17.30 -10.35
CA HIS A 99 12.75 16.53 -11.53
C HIS A 99 12.94 15.03 -11.34
N ALA A 100 11.94 14.27 -11.78
CA ALA A 100 12.02 12.82 -11.89
C ALA A 100 13.12 12.41 -12.88
N THR A 101 14.15 11.71 -12.41
CA THR A 101 15.27 11.22 -13.26
C THR A 101 15.37 9.70 -13.34
N LYS A 102 14.49 8.98 -12.62
CA LYS A 102 14.51 7.52 -12.51
C LYS A 102 13.10 6.95 -12.65
N LYS A 103 13.00 5.62 -12.65
CA LYS A 103 11.71 4.94 -12.53
C LYS A 103 11.13 5.21 -11.14
N PRO A 104 9.81 5.46 -11.00
CA PRO A 104 9.17 5.61 -9.70
C PRO A 104 9.44 4.41 -8.80
N ASN A 105 9.62 4.69 -7.51
CA ASN A 105 9.82 3.68 -6.46
C ASN A 105 8.53 3.40 -5.67
N GLY A 106 7.48 4.18 -5.91
CA GLY A 106 6.15 3.98 -5.34
C GLY A 106 5.14 4.94 -5.96
N TYR A 107 3.88 4.73 -5.58
CA TYR A 107 2.74 5.53 -6.00
C TYR A 107 1.98 5.97 -4.76
N TRP A 108 1.38 7.14 -4.84
CA TRP A 108 0.72 7.76 -3.72
C TRP A 108 -0.59 8.41 -4.18
N ALA A 109 -1.48 8.59 -3.21
CA ALA A 109 -2.60 9.48 -3.36
C ALA A 109 -2.85 10.18 -2.03
N ILE A 110 -3.41 11.39 -2.08
CA ILE A 110 -3.92 12.09 -0.91
C ILE A 110 -5.32 12.62 -1.21
N ARG A 111 -6.17 12.65 -0.20
CA ARG A 111 -7.46 13.31 -0.24
C ARG A 111 -7.39 14.59 0.55
N ILE A 112 -7.90 15.66 -0.04
CA ILE A 112 -7.97 16.98 0.54
C ILE A 112 -9.44 17.32 0.69
N HIS A 113 -9.87 17.55 1.92
CA HIS A 113 -11.20 18.03 2.23
C HIS A 113 -11.11 19.42 2.87
N ASP A 114 -11.76 20.41 2.25
CA ASP A 114 -11.77 21.80 2.70
C ASP A 114 -10.36 22.35 3.01
N GLY A 115 -9.43 22.13 2.07
CA GLY A 115 -8.03 22.55 2.18
C GLY A 115 -7.18 21.75 3.17
N VAL A 116 -7.72 20.70 3.79
CA VAL A 116 -7.02 19.84 4.76
C VAL A 116 -6.84 18.45 4.19
N ILE A 117 -5.62 17.91 4.24
CA ILE A 117 -5.37 16.52 3.88
C ILE A 117 -6.00 15.61 4.94
N THR A 118 -6.90 14.72 4.54
CA THR A 118 -7.66 13.84 5.45
C THR A 118 -7.27 12.38 5.34
N GLU A 119 -6.84 11.95 4.16
CA GLU A 119 -6.52 10.56 3.85
C GLU A 119 -5.28 10.51 2.94
N ALA A 120 -4.51 9.43 3.06
CA ALA A 120 -3.38 9.14 2.20
C ALA A 120 -3.31 7.65 1.88
N TRP A 121 -2.89 7.33 0.65
CA TRP A 121 -2.67 5.98 0.16
C TRP A 121 -1.25 5.81 -0.34
N SER A 122 -0.77 4.57 -0.31
CA SER A 122 0.53 4.20 -0.87
C SER A 122 0.46 2.82 -1.54
N ALA A 123 1.10 2.67 -2.70
CA ALA A 123 1.19 1.40 -3.40
C ALA A 123 2.51 1.28 -4.19
N ASN A 124 2.83 0.08 -4.62
CA ASN A 124 3.96 -0.21 -5.51
C ASN A 124 3.55 -0.24 -7.01
N TYR A 125 2.27 0.08 -7.31
CA TYR A 125 1.70 0.17 -8.65
C TYR A 125 0.81 1.44 -8.77
N PRO A 126 0.57 1.96 -9.99
CA PRO A 126 -0.28 3.14 -10.18
C PRO A 126 -1.67 2.96 -9.59
N LEU A 127 -2.09 3.90 -8.74
CA LEU A 127 -3.41 3.86 -8.09
C LEU A 127 -4.50 4.36 -9.02
N GLU A 128 -5.62 3.63 -9.08
CA GLU A 128 -6.84 4.07 -9.76
C GLU A 128 -7.81 4.70 -8.74
N GLU A 129 -8.61 5.69 -9.16
CA GLU A 129 -9.63 6.31 -8.28
C GLU A 129 -10.58 5.29 -7.64
N SER A 130 -10.92 4.23 -8.38
CA SER A 130 -11.79 3.14 -7.88
C SER A 130 -11.23 2.41 -6.65
N GLN A 131 -9.93 2.57 -6.38
CA GLN A 131 -9.21 1.97 -5.27
C GLN A 131 -9.04 2.93 -4.09
N LEU A 132 -9.38 4.22 -4.22
CA LEU A 132 -9.12 5.24 -3.21
C LEU A 132 -10.28 5.32 -2.22
N ARG A 133 -10.34 4.28 -1.38
CA ARG A 133 -11.31 4.13 -0.29
C ARG A 133 -10.61 3.83 1.03
N PRO A 134 -11.31 3.93 2.16
CA PRO A 134 -10.80 3.41 3.41
C PRO A 134 -10.51 1.90 3.32
N TYR A 135 -9.40 1.51 3.95
CA TYR A 135 -9.01 0.11 4.09
C TYR A 135 -8.82 -0.26 5.57
N SER A 136 -9.42 -1.37 5.97
CA SER A 136 -9.08 -2.04 7.22
C SER A 136 -7.79 -2.85 7.06
N GLU A 137 -7.06 -3.08 8.17
CA GLU A 137 -5.89 -3.96 8.13
C GLU A 137 -6.23 -5.36 7.60
N GLU A 138 -7.41 -5.89 7.96
CA GLU A 138 -7.89 -7.19 7.49
C GLU A 138 -8.01 -7.26 5.96
N GLU A 139 -8.59 -6.23 5.33
CA GLU A 139 -8.68 -6.16 3.87
C GLU A 139 -7.30 -6.07 3.21
N GLN A 140 -6.38 -5.31 3.81
CA GLN A 140 -5.02 -5.19 3.30
C GLN A 140 -4.28 -6.54 3.36
N TYR A 141 -4.47 -7.30 4.44
CA TYR A 141 -3.94 -8.66 4.56
C TYR A 141 -4.50 -9.59 3.47
N GLN A 142 -5.78 -9.48 3.11
CA GLN A 142 -6.38 -10.30 2.06
C GLN A 142 -5.83 -9.98 0.65
N GLN A 143 -5.31 -8.77 0.44
CA GLN A 143 -4.68 -8.37 -0.83
C GLN A 143 -3.24 -8.88 -0.97
N MET A 144 -2.63 -9.34 0.12
CA MET A 144 -1.30 -9.93 0.09
C MET A 144 -1.37 -11.37 -0.44
N ARG A 145 -0.67 -11.63 -1.54
CA ARG A 145 -0.48 -12.99 -2.04
C ARG A 145 0.72 -13.64 -1.40
N LEU A 146 0.59 -14.94 -1.18
CA LEU A 146 1.68 -15.75 -0.65
C LEU A 146 2.85 -15.82 -1.61
N PHE A 147 4.06 -15.69 -1.08
CA PHE A 147 5.31 -15.84 -1.82
C PHE A 147 5.55 -14.79 -2.92
N GLU A 148 4.66 -13.82 -3.09
CA GLU A 148 4.95 -12.63 -3.89
C GLU A 148 5.84 -11.68 -3.09
N LYS A 149 6.82 -11.06 -3.75
CA LYS A 149 7.63 -10.03 -3.09
C LYS A 149 6.74 -8.86 -2.70
N PHE A 150 7.14 -8.09 -1.69
CA PHE A 150 6.41 -6.85 -1.34
C PHE A 150 6.24 -5.92 -2.55
N SER A 151 7.26 -5.82 -3.41
CA SER A 151 7.25 -5.06 -4.67
C SER A 151 6.28 -5.59 -5.73
N GLU A 152 5.71 -6.78 -5.52
CA GLU A 152 4.76 -7.44 -6.41
C GLU A 152 3.37 -7.55 -5.77
N SER A 153 3.25 -7.26 -4.46
CA SER A 153 1.98 -7.30 -3.75
C SER A 153 1.03 -6.23 -4.27
N ARG A 154 -0.27 -6.53 -4.32
CA ARG A 154 -1.31 -5.55 -4.67
C ARG A 154 -1.93 -4.89 -3.45
N ALA A 155 -1.24 -4.95 -2.31
CA ALA A 155 -1.71 -4.29 -1.10
C ALA A 155 -1.61 -2.76 -1.28
N ILE A 156 -2.63 -2.06 -0.79
CA ILE A 156 -2.64 -0.60 -0.72
C ILE A 156 -2.51 -0.20 0.75
N GLY A 157 -1.47 0.56 1.06
CA GLY A 157 -1.33 1.22 2.35
C GLY A 157 -2.31 2.36 2.47
N TYR A 158 -2.84 2.56 3.67
CA TYR A 158 -3.87 3.54 3.95
C TYR A 158 -3.59 4.23 5.28
N TYR A 159 -3.80 5.54 5.32
CA TYR A 159 -3.70 6.36 6.51
C TYR A 159 -4.81 7.42 6.50
N THR A 160 -5.43 7.65 7.65
CA THR A 160 -6.41 8.72 7.86
C THR A 160 -6.19 9.37 9.22
N ILE A 161 -6.53 10.66 9.34
CA ILE A 161 -6.52 11.36 10.63
C ILE A 161 -7.68 10.93 11.54
N SER A 162 -8.69 10.25 11.01
CA SER A 162 -9.92 9.85 11.71
C SER A 162 -9.78 8.58 12.55
N ALA A 163 -8.57 8.18 12.95
CA ALA A 163 -8.31 6.95 13.68
C ALA A 163 -7.71 7.22 15.07
N GLU A 164 -8.53 7.81 15.95
CA GLU A 164 -8.59 7.51 17.39
C GLU A 164 -10.06 7.34 17.82
#